data_AF-A0A8D8AK05-F1
#
_entry.id   AF-A0A8D8AK05-F1
#
_cell.length_a   1.000
_cell.length_b   1.000
_cell.length_c   1.000
_cell.angle_alpha   90.00
_cell.angle_beta   90.00
_cell.angle_gamma   90.00
#
_symmetry.space_group_name_H-M   'P 1'
#
loop_
_entity.id
_entity.type
_entity.pdbx_description
1 polymer ?
#
loop_
_entity_poly.entity_id
_entity_poly.type
_entity_poly.pdbx_seq_one_letter_code
_entity_poly.pdbx_strand_id
1 'polypeptide(L)'
;MEDVNGDVIQWKKLWQLISGIHYETPSAVVRDKLLDVSKELTDGLVQFRKAGSDKGSAERLQKMMKERKQEKLLGFATKLYQFLDIDAVQSWNILCFYLVNEYRGPANALADYISTESSMLSLLNEIWAYYSLERMVMLKIVKNLLEFYNSGSHPYSREYKTVVDKIGFANLRKSYIGQLESLVNETMPGKLIPGDMFNNQAKMVAWSERKMREVNETLHIILLIIHYDGIGVEEFARLFKLFKGHSFGRVQQYLNNGNEAHSDMVKRITFSELAIVYRALDLSESAGDERWIDGVIKALDGEIVTLHTFPEHGPLLLVWMLFNFRLQNRLDDDDLSSRYRQFGSRAIQLGVFEYLLAMVQHSTFNDHSIVCRVTRKAIFNQLGFLCQLFDSDGSVAQHAKIYDLLSELLHSPSIAAEFCKNEDNPVRSLFDTTLENFPVDFTPLAMIAHALASAGTNQNKYIHDLLENLPVYSEVYNPDHY
;
A
#
# COMPACT_ATOMS: atom_id res chain seq x y z
N MET A 1 6.16 26.82 -32.37
CA MET A 1 5.73 25.51 -31.82
C MET A 1 4.69 25.76 -30.73
N GLU A 2 3.66 26.53 -31.07
CA GLU A 2 2.51 26.80 -30.21
C GLU A 2 1.35 25.99 -30.82
N ASP A 3 0.53 25.37 -29.97
CA ASP A 3 -0.54 24.39 -30.29
C ASP A 3 -0.16 22.94 -30.65
N VAL A 4 0.67 22.30 -29.81
CA VAL A 4 0.82 20.83 -29.79
C VAL A 4 0.54 20.25 -28.39
N ASN A 5 -0.39 20.81 -27.62
CA ASN A 5 -0.85 20.14 -26.40
C ASN A 5 -2.09 19.31 -26.72
N GLY A 6 -1.86 18.11 -27.25
CA GLY A 6 -2.87 17.05 -27.16
C GLY A 6 -3.14 16.71 -25.70
N ASP A 7 -4.33 16.18 -25.42
CA ASP A 7 -4.94 15.88 -24.11
C ASP A 7 -4.16 14.96 -23.13
N VAL A 8 -2.84 14.78 -23.30
CA VAL A 8 -2.03 13.91 -22.46
C VAL A 8 -1.23 14.75 -21.46
N ILE A 9 -1.40 14.45 -20.19
CA ILE A 9 -0.78 15.16 -19.07
C ILE A 9 0.67 14.69 -18.91
N GLN A 10 1.59 15.63 -18.68
CA GLN A 10 2.99 15.33 -18.31
C GLN A 10 3.08 15.23 -16.78
N TRP A 11 2.85 14.03 -16.25
CA TRP A 11 2.77 13.73 -14.82
C TRP A 11 4.09 14.03 -14.11
N LYS A 12 5.24 13.73 -14.72
CA LYS A 12 6.56 14.09 -14.14
C LYS A 12 6.71 15.59 -13.93
N LYS A 13 6.26 16.42 -14.88
CA LYS A 13 6.27 17.88 -14.73
C LYS A 13 5.28 18.35 -13.68
N LEU A 14 4.08 17.77 -13.65
CA LEU A 14 3.09 18.11 -12.63
C LEU A 14 3.63 17.82 -11.24
N TRP A 15 4.26 16.66 -11.01
CA TRP A 15 4.90 16.31 -9.74
C TRP A 15 5.95 17.34 -9.30
N GLN A 16 6.80 17.82 -10.21
CA GLN A 16 7.78 18.86 -9.90
C GLN A 16 7.13 20.14 -9.37
N LEU A 17 5.96 20.52 -9.89
CA LEU A 17 5.20 21.70 -9.48
C LEU A 17 4.51 21.51 -8.12
N ILE A 18 3.97 20.33 -7.86
CA ILE A 18 3.05 20.13 -6.73
C ILE A 18 3.68 19.40 -5.55
N SER A 19 4.79 18.66 -5.71
CA SER A 19 5.32 17.76 -4.66
C SER A 19 5.65 18.40 -3.32
N GLY A 20 5.76 19.73 -3.25
CA GLY A 20 6.16 20.46 -2.05
C GLY A 20 7.67 20.48 -1.80
N ILE A 21 8.47 19.76 -2.62
CA ILE A 21 9.94 19.76 -2.54
C ILE A 21 10.48 21.13 -3.01
N HIS A 22 9.91 21.69 -4.08
CA HIS A 22 10.20 23.02 -4.59
C HIS A 22 8.99 23.93 -4.33
N TYR A 23 8.95 24.55 -3.14
CA TYR A 23 7.82 25.36 -2.67
C TYR A 23 7.75 26.78 -3.28
N GLU A 24 8.32 26.97 -4.47
CA GLU A 24 8.31 28.25 -5.20
C GLU A 24 7.03 28.43 -6.04
N THR A 25 6.28 27.36 -6.27
CA THR A 25 5.06 27.41 -7.09
C THR A 25 3.92 28.08 -6.30
N PRO A 26 3.30 29.16 -6.79
CA PRO A 26 2.20 29.81 -6.09
C PRO A 26 1.04 28.85 -5.84
N SER A 27 0.46 28.86 -4.63
CA SER A 27 -0.62 27.95 -4.24
C SER A 27 -1.81 27.96 -5.19
N ALA A 28 -2.17 29.12 -5.74
CA ALA A 28 -3.24 29.22 -6.74
C ALA A 28 -2.93 28.41 -8.00
N VAL A 29 -1.68 28.43 -8.47
CA VAL A 29 -1.24 27.66 -9.65
C VAL A 29 -1.29 26.16 -9.35
N VAL A 30 -0.83 25.74 -8.16
CA VAL A 30 -0.90 24.33 -7.72
C VAL A 30 -2.35 23.85 -7.71
N ARG A 31 -3.24 24.61 -7.06
CA ARG A 31 -4.67 24.31 -6.99
C ARG A 31 -5.28 24.19 -8.38
N ASP A 32 -5.10 25.21 -9.22
CA ASP A 32 -5.76 25.28 -10.52
C ASP A 32 -5.27 24.13 -11.42
N LYS A 33 -3.95 23.85 -11.43
CA LYS A 33 -3.39 22.70 -12.16
C LYS A 33 -3.94 21.36 -11.70
N LEU A 34 -4.09 21.16 -10.39
CA LEU A 34 -4.67 19.93 -9.84
C LEU A 34 -6.17 19.80 -10.15
N LEU A 35 -6.90 20.92 -10.12
CA LEU A 35 -8.32 20.95 -10.45
C LEU A 35 -8.56 20.67 -11.94
N ASP A 36 -7.68 21.15 -12.82
CA ASP A 36 -7.71 20.89 -14.27
C ASP A 36 -7.60 19.39 -14.56
N VAL A 37 -6.76 18.67 -13.81
CA VAL A 37 -6.52 17.22 -13.99
C VAL A 37 -7.28 16.32 -13.02
N SER A 38 -8.23 16.88 -12.26
CA SER A 38 -8.94 16.15 -11.20
C SER A 38 -9.69 14.91 -11.70
N LYS A 39 -10.17 14.93 -12.95
CA LYS A 39 -10.79 13.77 -13.57
C LYS A 39 -9.76 12.67 -13.82
N GLU A 40 -8.60 13.01 -14.36
CA GLU A 40 -7.52 12.06 -14.67
C GLU A 40 -6.87 11.51 -13.40
N LEU A 41 -6.83 12.28 -12.32
CA LEU A 41 -6.48 11.80 -10.98
C LEU A 41 -7.51 10.80 -10.44
N THR A 42 -8.79 10.96 -10.80
CA THR A 42 -9.85 10.00 -10.44
C THR A 42 -9.77 8.75 -11.29
N ASP A 43 -9.64 8.90 -12.62
CA ASP A 43 -9.52 7.80 -13.59
C ASP A 43 -8.22 6.99 -13.36
N GLY A 44 -7.20 7.62 -12.78
CA GLY A 44 -5.94 6.98 -12.44
C GLY A 44 -5.32 6.30 -13.66
N LEU A 45 -5.00 5.02 -13.57
CA LEU A 45 -4.38 4.25 -14.65
C LEU A 45 -5.33 3.96 -15.82
N VAL A 46 -6.65 4.04 -15.62
CA VAL A 46 -7.65 3.79 -16.68
C VAL A 46 -7.56 4.84 -17.79
N GLN A 47 -7.01 6.02 -17.50
CA GLN A 47 -6.78 7.06 -18.51
C GLN A 47 -5.87 6.59 -19.65
N PHE A 48 -4.95 5.64 -19.39
CA PHE A 48 -4.06 5.04 -20.38
C PHE A 48 -4.81 3.91 -21.08
N ARG A 49 -5.56 4.25 -22.11
CA ARG A 49 -6.50 3.33 -22.77
C ARG A 49 -5.74 2.28 -23.57
N LYS A 50 -6.20 1.03 -23.50
CA LYS A 50 -5.62 -0.08 -24.27
C LYS A 50 -5.74 0.13 -25.78
N ALA A 51 -4.83 -0.48 -26.55
CA ALA A 51 -4.92 -0.50 -28.00
C ALA A 51 -6.26 -1.11 -28.46
N GLY A 52 -6.89 -0.50 -29.47
CA GLY A 52 -8.17 -0.97 -30.02
C GLY A 52 -9.42 -0.62 -29.21
N SER A 53 -9.29 0.03 -28.04
CA SER A 53 -10.42 0.57 -27.29
C SER A 53 -11.22 1.61 -28.09
N ASP A 54 -10.53 2.40 -28.91
CA ASP A 54 -11.12 3.29 -29.91
C ASP A 54 -10.70 2.84 -31.32
N LYS A 55 -11.67 2.33 -32.08
CA LYS A 55 -11.46 1.78 -33.43
C LYS A 55 -10.94 2.82 -34.42
N GLY A 56 -11.24 4.11 -34.22
CA GLY A 56 -10.81 5.20 -35.11
C GLY A 56 -9.43 5.79 -34.75
N SER A 57 -8.81 5.35 -33.66
CA SER A 57 -7.56 5.97 -33.16
C SER A 57 -6.39 5.84 -34.13
N ALA A 58 -6.21 4.68 -34.74
CA ALA A 58 -5.15 4.45 -35.72
C ALA A 58 -5.34 5.31 -37.00
N GLU A 59 -6.58 5.46 -37.46
CA GLU A 59 -6.90 6.32 -38.62
C GLU A 59 -6.67 7.80 -38.29
N ARG A 60 -7.04 8.24 -37.08
CA ARG A 60 -6.76 9.60 -36.63
C ARG A 60 -5.26 9.87 -36.50
N LEU A 61 -4.48 8.92 -36.00
CA LEU A 61 -3.02 9.01 -35.98
C LEU A 61 -2.47 9.21 -37.41
N GLN A 62 -2.89 8.38 -38.36
CA GLN A 62 -2.46 8.51 -39.76
C GLN A 62 -2.79 9.89 -40.34
N LYS A 63 -4.03 10.37 -40.10
CA LYS A 63 -4.46 11.71 -40.53
C LYS A 63 -3.61 12.82 -39.90
N MET A 64 -3.39 12.78 -38.59
CA MET A 64 -2.56 13.76 -37.88
C MET A 64 -1.12 13.80 -38.42
N MET A 65 -0.52 12.64 -38.70
CA MET A 65 0.84 12.57 -39.23
C MET A 65 0.94 13.13 -40.65
N LYS A 66 -0.07 12.90 -41.48
CA LYS A 66 -0.16 13.48 -42.83
C LYS A 66 -0.30 15.00 -42.78
N GLU A 67 -1.20 15.52 -41.94
CA GLU A 67 -1.40 16.96 -41.75
C GLU A 67 -0.11 17.66 -41.25
N ARG A 68 0.68 16.96 -40.43
CA ARG A 68 1.95 17.46 -39.88
C ARG A 68 3.17 17.18 -40.76
N LYS A 69 3.01 16.55 -41.91
CA LYS A 69 4.11 16.15 -42.82
C LYS A 69 5.16 15.24 -42.15
N GLN A 70 4.70 14.33 -41.30
CA GLN A 70 5.52 13.40 -40.51
C GLN A 70 5.34 11.93 -40.92
N GLU A 71 4.89 11.67 -42.15
CA GLU A 71 4.54 10.33 -42.65
C GLU A 71 5.69 9.33 -42.57
N LYS A 72 6.95 9.80 -42.62
CA LYS A 72 8.15 8.96 -42.44
C LYS A 72 8.19 8.23 -41.10
N LEU A 73 7.54 8.78 -40.07
CA LEU A 73 7.49 8.19 -38.73
C LEU A 73 6.33 7.21 -38.54
N LEU A 74 5.42 7.07 -39.53
CA LEU A 74 4.17 6.32 -39.36
C LEU A 74 4.42 4.83 -39.05
N GLY A 75 5.43 4.23 -39.68
CA GLY A 75 5.82 2.85 -39.41
C GLY A 75 6.27 2.66 -37.95
N PHE A 76 7.04 3.62 -37.42
CA PHE A 76 7.45 3.59 -36.02
C PHE A 76 6.30 3.85 -35.06
N ALA A 77 5.47 4.87 -35.33
CA ALA A 77 4.30 5.17 -34.51
C ALA A 77 3.34 3.98 -34.41
N THR A 78 3.19 3.24 -35.52
CA THR A 78 2.38 2.02 -35.57
C THR A 78 2.96 0.91 -34.70
N LYS A 79 4.28 0.68 -34.76
CA LYS A 79 4.97 -0.28 -33.88
C LYS A 79 4.89 0.14 -32.42
N LEU A 80 5.00 1.44 -32.13
CA LEU A 80 5.03 1.95 -30.76
C LEU A 80 3.71 1.70 -30.02
N TYR A 81 2.56 2.07 -30.59
CA TYR A 81 1.28 1.88 -29.87
C TYR A 81 0.96 0.39 -29.68
N GLN A 82 1.40 -0.46 -30.61
CA GLN A 82 1.30 -1.93 -30.48
C GLN A 82 2.26 -2.46 -29.41
N PHE A 83 3.46 -1.90 -29.31
CA PHE A 83 4.48 -2.28 -28.33
C PHE A 83 4.07 -1.89 -26.90
N LEU A 84 3.49 -0.70 -26.73
CA LEU A 84 3.00 -0.19 -25.46
C LEU A 84 1.61 -0.75 -25.08
N ASP A 85 0.89 -1.32 -26.04
CA ASP A 85 -0.51 -1.75 -25.94
C ASP A 85 -1.48 -0.65 -25.47
N ILE A 86 -1.33 0.54 -26.04
CA ILE A 86 -2.18 1.69 -25.73
C ILE A 86 -2.79 2.31 -26.99
N ASP A 87 -3.75 3.21 -26.79
CA ASP A 87 -4.40 4.00 -27.83
C ASP A 87 -3.37 4.69 -28.74
N ALA A 88 -3.60 4.65 -30.06
CA ALA A 88 -2.64 5.09 -31.06
C ALA A 88 -2.31 6.60 -30.96
N VAL A 89 -3.32 7.44 -30.69
CA VAL A 89 -3.12 8.87 -30.48
C VAL A 89 -2.42 9.15 -29.15
N GLN A 90 -2.79 8.44 -28.06
CA GLN A 90 -2.07 8.57 -26.78
C GLN A 90 -0.61 8.16 -26.88
N SER A 91 -0.32 7.06 -27.58
CA SER A 91 1.05 6.59 -27.82
C SER A 91 1.89 7.63 -28.57
N TRP A 92 1.29 8.32 -29.54
CA TRP A 92 1.97 9.39 -30.27
C TRP A 92 2.26 10.60 -29.37
N ASN A 93 1.32 10.99 -28.52
CA ASN A 93 1.54 12.09 -27.57
C ASN A 93 2.64 11.77 -26.57
N ILE A 94 2.70 10.53 -26.05
CA ILE A 94 3.78 10.08 -25.17
C ILE A 94 5.13 10.15 -25.88
N LEU A 95 5.21 9.72 -27.15
CA LEU A 95 6.42 9.88 -27.96
C LEU A 95 6.82 11.36 -28.06
N CYS A 96 5.87 12.25 -28.39
CA CYS A 96 6.16 13.68 -28.48
C CYS A 96 6.72 14.24 -27.16
N PHE A 97 6.16 13.85 -26.01
CA PHE A 97 6.69 14.30 -24.72
C PHE A 97 8.04 13.70 -24.37
N TYR A 98 8.26 12.42 -24.66
CA TYR A 98 9.59 11.82 -24.52
C TYR A 98 10.63 12.60 -25.34
N LEU A 99 10.30 12.93 -26.60
CA LEU A 99 11.19 13.67 -27.50
C LEU A 99 11.51 15.08 -27.03
N VAL A 100 10.59 15.74 -26.33
CA VAL A 100 10.79 17.10 -25.80
C VAL A 100 11.57 17.09 -24.49
N ASN A 101 11.39 16.07 -23.65
CA ASN A 101 11.86 16.10 -22.26
C ASN A 101 13.10 15.24 -21.99
N GLU A 102 13.22 14.10 -22.65
CA GLU A 102 14.22 13.07 -22.31
C GLU A 102 15.17 12.77 -23.47
N TYR A 103 14.69 12.90 -24.71
CA TYR A 103 15.50 12.62 -25.89
C TYR A 103 16.64 13.64 -26.04
N ARG A 104 17.87 13.12 -26.12
CA ARG A 104 19.08 13.94 -26.25
C ARG A 104 19.63 14.02 -27.67
N GLY A 105 18.95 13.38 -28.64
CA GLY A 105 19.36 13.42 -30.05
C GLY A 105 18.80 14.63 -30.81
N PRO A 106 19.38 14.97 -31.96
CA PRO A 106 18.87 16.06 -32.79
C PRO A 106 17.55 15.66 -33.50
N ALA A 107 16.56 16.55 -33.47
CA ALA A 107 15.20 16.26 -33.95
C ALA A 107 15.11 15.85 -35.43
N ASN A 108 16.03 16.35 -36.27
CA ASN A 108 16.11 16.04 -37.69
C ASN A 108 16.72 14.65 -37.99
N ALA A 109 17.40 14.03 -37.02
CA ALA A 109 18.03 12.72 -37.20
C ALA A 109 17.15 11.55 -36.73
N LEU A 110 15.98 11.81 -36.13
CA LEU A 110 15.13 10.75 -35.57
C LEU A 110 14.74 9.70 -36.61
N ALA A 111 14.34 10.14 -37.81
CA ALA A 111 13.94 9.24 -38.90
C ALA A 111 15.09 8.34 -39.38
N ASP A 112 16.30 8.88 -39.42
CA ASP A 112 17.50 8.14 -39.80
C ASP A 112 17.95 7.20 -38.67
N TYR A 113 17.81 7.62 -37.41
CA TYR A 113 18.13 6.81 -36.24
C TYR A 113 17.27 5.55 -36.16
N ILE A 114 15.95 5.67 -36.38
CA ILE A 114 15.03 4.52 -36.35
C ILE A 114 15.09 3.64 -37.61
N SER A 115 15.97 3.95 -38.58
CA SER A 115 16.10 3.17 -39.82
C SER A 115 16.72 1.79 -39.59
N THR A 116 17.49 1.63 -38.51
CA THR A 116 18.04 0.33 -38.10
C THR A 116 17.15 -0.32 -37.04
N GLU A 117 17.03 -1.64 -37.10
CA GLU A 117 16.19 -2.40 -36.16
C GLU A 117 16.66 -2.28 -34.70
N SER A 118 17.98 -2.31 -34.48
CA SER A 118 18.58 -2.16 -33.15
C SER A 118 18.25 -0.81 -32.51
N SER A 119 18.46 0.30 -33.22
CA SER A 119 18.16 1.64 -32.73
C SER A 119 16.66 1.87 -32.52
N MET A 120 15.83 1.32 -33.41
CA MET A 120 14.37 1.35 -33.24
C MET A 120 13.94 0.61 -31.97
N LEU A 121 14.46 -0.59 -31.71
CA LEU A 121 14.15 -1.36 -30.50
C LEU A 121 14.65 -0.64 -29.23
N SER A 122 15.86 -0.04 -29.28
CA SER A 122 16.37 0.78 -28.17
C SER A 122 15.41 1.91 -27.82
N LEU A 123 14.97 2.67 -28.83
CA LEU A 123 14.03 3.78 -28.62
C LEU A 123 12.67 3.32 -28.11
N LEU A 124 12.15 2.20 -28.60
CA LEU A 124 10.91 1.61 -28.09
C LEU A 124 11.01 1.27 -26.58
N ASN A 125 12.14 0.72 -26.15
CA ASN A 125 12.39 0.40 -24.74
C ASN A 125 12.52 1.66 -23.87
N GLU A 126 13.21 2.70 -24.37
CA GLU A 126 13.32 3.99 -23.67
C GLU A 126 11.95 4.65 -23.48
N ILE A 127 11.09 4.63 -24.52
CA ILE A 127 9.74 5.19 -24.43
C ILE A 127 8.86 4.35 -23.51
N TRP A 128 9.01 3.02 -23.48
CA TRP A 128 8.31 2.16 -22.54
C TRP A 128 8.70 2.45 -21.08
N ALA A 129 9.98 2.70 -20.83
CA ALA A 129 10.45 3.12 -19.50
C ALA A 129 9.86 4.49 -19.11
N TYR A 130 9.85 5.45 -20.04
CA TYR A 130 9.24 6.77 -19.83
C TYR A 130 7.72 6.67 -19.56
N TYR A 131 7.00 5.89 -20.36
CA TYR A 131 5.58 5.61 -20.15
C TYR A 131 5.29 4.99 -18.78
N SER A 132 6.08 3.99 -18.40
CA SER A 132 5.97 3.32 -17.09
C SER A 132 6.24 4.30 -15.93
N LEU A 133 7.18 5.23 -16.11
CA LEU A 133 7.46 6.29 -15.14
C LEU A 133 6.26 7.25 -15.01
N GLU A 134 5.71 7.74 -16.11
CA GLU A 134 4.57 8.67 -16.10
C GLU A 134 3.35 8.07 -15.37
N ARG A 135 3.06 6.78 -15.60
CA ARG A 135 2.03 6.03 -14.88
C ARG A 135 2.27 6.00 -13.36
N MET A 136 3.50 5.69 -12.96
CA MET A 136 3.88 5.64 -11.55
C MET A 136 3.79 7.02 -10.89
N VAL A 137 4.26 8.07 -11.57
CA VAL A 137 4.21 9.44 -11.03
C VAL A 137 2.77 9.89 -10.81
N MET A 138 1.85 9.55 -11.70
CA MET A 138 0.42 9.82 -11.49
C MET A 138 -0.10 9.18 -10.19
N LEU A 139 0.22 7.91 -9.92
CA LEU A 139 -0.16 7.26 -8.66
C LEU A 139 0.48 7.95 -7.45
N LYS A 140 1.77 8.33 -7.56
CA LYS A 140 2.50 9.06 -6.52
C LYS A 140 1.84 10.40 -6.20
N ILE A 141 1.34 11.12 -7.22
CA ILE A 141 0.58 12.36 -7.04
C ILE A 141 -0.65 12.09 -6.18
N VAL A 142 -1.47 11.09 -6.55
CA VAL A 142 -2.70 10.80 -5.79
C VAL A 142 -2.41 10.35 -4.36
N LYS A 143 -1.39 9.50 -4.15
CA LYS A 143 -0.94 9.15 -2.80
C LYS A 143 -0.52 10.39 -2.01
N ASN A 144 0.27 11.29 -2.60
CA ASN A 144 0.74 12.51 -1.96
C ASN A 144 -0.42 13.46 -1.59
N LEU A 145 -1.45 13.56 -2.44
CA LEU A 145 -2.67 14.29 -2.11
C LEU A 145 -3.31 13.72 -0.85
N LEU A 146 -3.56 12.40 -0.81
CA LEU A 146 -4.21 11.73 0.31
C LEU A 146 -3.38 11.72 1.60
N GLU A 147 -2.07 11.73 1.47
CA GLU A 147 -1.15 11.76 2.61
C GLU A 147 -1.09 13.15 3.27
N PHE A 148 -1.34 14.22 2.52
CA PHE A 148 -1.11 15.58 3.01
C PHE A 148 -2.33 16.51 2.96
N TYR A 149 -3.48 16.08 2.44
CA TYR A 149 -4.66 16.96 2.31
C TYR A 149 -5.18 17.49 3.66
N ASN A 150 -4.94 16.78 4.77
CA ASN A 150 -5.36 17.21 6.10
C ASN A 150 -4.21 17.29 7.12
N SER A 151 -2.96 17.34 6.66
CA SER A 151 -1.81 17.27 7.57
C SER A 151 -1.48 18.60 8.25
N GLY A 152 -1.77 19.74 7.59
CA GLY A 152 -1.32 21.07 8.01
C GLY A 152 0.21 21.29 7.93
N SER A 153 1.00 20.23 7.78
CA SER A 153 2.46 20.25 7.70
C SER A 153 3.00 20.47 6.27
N HIS A 154 2.19 20.18 5.25
CA HIS A 154 2.59 20.31 3.84
C HIS A 154 2.22 21.70 3.30
N PRO A 155 3.09 22.36 2.51
CA PRO A 155 2.85 23.73 2.02
C PRO A 155 1.56 23.88 1.21
N TYR A 156 1.17 22.83 0.48
CA TYR A 156 -0.03 22.81 -0.35
C TYR A 156 -1.21 22.01 0.24
N SER A 157 -1.23 21.79 1.56
CA SER A 157 -2.24 20.96 2.23
C SER A 157 -3.68 21.43 1.95
N ARG A 158 -3.91 22.75 1.92
CA ARG A 158 -5.24 23.35 1.65
C ARG A 158 -5.70 23.14 0.21
N GLU A 159 -4.78 23.25 -0.72
CA GLU A 159 -5.02 23.05 -2.15
C GLU A 159 -5.34 21.58 -2.42
N TYR A 160 -4.61 20.67 -1.79
CA TYR A 160 -4.88 19.24 -1.84
C TYR A 160 -6.27 18.92 -1.28
N LYS A 161 -6.63 19.51 -0.14
CA LYS A 161 -7.98 19.36 0.43
C LYS A 161 -9.06 19.76 -0.57
N THR A 162 -8.90 20.91 -1.21
CA THR A 162 -9.86 21.40 -2.22
C THR A 162 -10.06 20.40 -3.35
N VAL A 163 -8.98 19.75 -3.81
CA VAL A 163 -9.01 18.77 -4.90
C VAL A 163 -9.65 17.45 -4.44
N VAL A 164 -9.26 16.95 -3.26
CA VAL A 164 -9.83 15.73 -2.68
C VAL A 164 -11.33 15.90 -2.41
N ASP A 165 -11.75 17.06 -1.86
CA ASP A 165 -13.16 17.38 -1.60
C ASP A 165 -13.97 17.47 -2.91
N LYS A 166 -13.37 17.99 -4.01
CA LYS A 166 -14.01 18.01 -5.34
C LYS A 166 -14.20 16.60 -5.91
N ILE A 167 -13.20 15.73 -5.77
CA ILE A 167 -13.27 14.37 -6.33
C ILE A 167 -14.21 13.50 -5.48
N GLY A 168 -14.07 13.55 -4.16
CA GLY A 168 -14.81 12.75 -3.20
C GLY A 168 -14.23 11.33 -2.99
N PHE A 169 -14.17 10.90 -1.73
CA PHE A 169 -13.63 9.60 -1.34
C PHE A 169 -14.38 8.41 -1.95
N ALA A 170 -15.71 8.48 -2.06
CA ALA A 170 -16.50 7.43 -2.69
C ALA A 170 -16.11 7.19 -4.16
N ASN A 171 -15.84 8.26 -4.91
CA ASN A 171 -15.40 8.15 -6.31
C ASN A 171 -13.98 7.60 -6.41
N LEU A 172 -13.06 8.08 -5.56
CA LEU A 172 -11.70 7.54 -5.48
C LEU A 172 -11.73 6.05 -5.11
N ARG A 173 -12.48 5.66 -4.08
CA ARG A 173 -12.61 4.27 -3.63
C ARG A 173 -13.08 3.37 -4.76
N LYS A 174 -14.21 3.71 -5.39
CA LYS A 174 -14.76 2.94 -6.52
C LYS A 174 -13.76 2.81 -7.66
N SER A 175 -13.10 3.90 -8.04
CA SER A 175 -12.13 3.92 -9.13
C SER A 175 -10.90 3.08 -8.83
N TYR A 176 -10.24 3.31 -7.70
CA TYR A 176 -8.98 2.67 -7.36
C TYR A 176 -9.13 1.17 -7.02
N ILE A 177 -10.27 0.74 -6.48
CA ILE A 177 -10.59 -0.69 -6.36
C ILE A 177 -10.69 -1.33 -7.75
N GLY A 178 -11.39 -0.68 -8.70
CA GLY A 178 -11.48 -1.18 -10.08
C GLY A 178 -10.12 -1.21 -10.81
N GLN A 179 -9.27 -0.21 -10.56
CA GLN A 179 -7.91 -0.19 -11.09
C GLN A 179 -7.05 -1.32 -10.55
N LEU A 180 -7.13 -1.60 -9.24
CA LEU A 180 -6.42 -2.71 -8.63
C LEU A 180 -6.83 -4.05 -9.26
N GLU A 181 -8.12 -4.29 -9.45
CA GLU A 181 -8.60 -5.49 -10.15
C GLU A 181 -8.06 -5.59 -11.57
N SER A 182 -8.07 -4.50 -12.32
CA SER A 182 -7.52 -4.48 -13.67
C SER A 182 -6.02 -4.76 -13.68
N LEU A 183 -5.27 -4.26 -12.70
CA LEU A 183 -3.83 -4.48 -12.58
C LEU A 183 -3.52 -5.93 -12.22
N VAL A 184 -4.15 -6.47 -11.16
CA VAL A 184 -3.96 -7.85 -10.71
C VAL A 184 -4.26 -8.83 -11.85
N ASN A 185 -5.34 -8.59 -12.60
CA ASN A 185 -5.73 -9.41 -13.75
C ASN A 185 -5.06 -9.00 -15.07
N GLU A 186 -4.14 -8.03 -15.06
CA GLU A 186 -3.44 -7.62 -16.28
C GLU A 186 -2.61 -8.78 -16.81
N THR A 187 -2.87 -9.16 -18.06
CA THR A 187 -2.08 -10.13 -18.81
C THR A 187 -1.10 -9.40 -19.71
N MET A 188 0.08 -10.00 -19.93
CA MET A 188 1.05 -9.43 -20.85
C MET A 188 0.43 -9.23 -22.26
N PRO A 189 0.66 -8.07 -22.91
CA PRO A 189 0.13 -7.81 -24.25
C PRO A 189 0.53 -8.90 -25.26
N GLY A 190 -0.49 -9.58 -25.79
CA GLY A 190 -0.35 -10.73 -26.66
C GLY A 190 -0.13 -10.32 -28.11
N LYS A 191 1.13 -10.11 -28.49
CA LYS A 191 1.74 -10.39 -29.81
C LYS A 191 3.22 -10.11 -29.66
N LEU A 192 4.01 -11.16 -29.47
CA LEU A 192 5.46 -11.08 -29.66
C LEU A 192 5.69 -10.52 -31.07
N ILE A 193 6.36 -9.38 -31.18
CA ILE A 193 6.71 -8.83 -32.49
C ILE A 193 7.60 -9.88 -33.17
N PRO A 194 7.31 -10.33 -34.40
CA PRO A 194 8.20 -11.25 -35.11
C PRO A 194 9.62 -10.67 -35.16
N GLY A 195 10.59 -11.37 -34.54
CA GLY A 195 11.98 -10.89 -34.37
C GLY A 195 12.44 -10.81 -32.90
N ASP A 196 11.53 -10.75 -31.92
CA ASP A 196 11.83 -10.55 -30.48
C ASP A 196 12.32 -11.82 -29.75
N MET A 197 12.75 -12.86 -30.49
CA MET A 197 12.99 -14.23 -29.99
C MET A 197 14.05 -14.33 -28.89
N PHE A 198 14.98 -13.38 -28.79
CA PHE A 198 16.14 -13.48 -27.89
C PHE A 198 16.05 -12.69 -26.58
N ASN A 199 15.11 -11.73 -26.43
CA ASN A 199 15.02 -10.84 -25.24
C ASN A 199 13.65 -10.83 -24.54
N ASN A 200 12.76 -11.76 -24.87
CA ASN A 200 11.41 -11.83 -24.28
C ASN A 200 11.39 -11.96 -22.76
N GLN A 201 12.36 -12.66 -22.16
CA GLN A 201 12.38 -12.87 -20.71
C GLN A 201 12.61 -11.56 -19.94
N ALA A 202 13.57 -10.72 -20.36
CA ALA A 202 13.85 -9.45 -19.71
C ALA A 202 12.64 -8.50 -19.79
N LYS A 203 11.94 -8.50 -20.92
CA LYS A 203 10.70 -7.74 -21.14
C LYS A 203 9.56 -8.24 -20.24
N MET A 204 9.39 -9.56 -20.12
CA MET A 204 8.42 -10.19 -19.23
C MET A 204 8.67 -9.81 -17.76
N VAL A 205 9.94 -9.86 -17.33
CA VAL A 205 10.35 -9.45 -15.98
C VAL A 205 10.06 -7.97 -15.76
N ALA A 206 10.51 -7.09 -16.66
CA ALA A 206 10.30 -5.64 -16.53
C ALA A 206 8.81 -5.26 -16.49
N TRP A 207 7.98 -5.91 -17.32
CA TRP A 207 6.52 -5.73 -17.28
C TRP A 207 5.94 -6.16 -15.94
N SER A 208 6.36 -7.32 -15.42
CA SER A 208 5.90 -7.82 -14.13
C SER A 208 6.34 -6.92 -12.99
N GLU A 209 7.60 -6.47 -12.97
CA GLU A 209 8.08 -5.52 -11.96
C GLU A 209 7.29 -4.20 -11.98
N ARG A 210 7.03 -3.62 -13.16
CA ARG A 210 6.21 -2.42 -13.30
C ARG A 210 4.81 -2.66 -12.71
N LYS A 211 4.17 -3.78 -13.09
CA LYS A 211 2.85 -4.18 -12.56
C LYS A 211 2.88 -4.27 -11.04
N MET A 212 3.88 -4.95 -10.45
CA MET A 212 4.02 -5.08 -8.99
C MET A 212 4.15 -3.73 -8.28
N ARG A 213 4.98 -2.84 -8.83
CA ARG A 213 5.16 -1.48 -8.29
C ARG A 213 3.84 -0.69 -8.34
N GLU A 214 3.11 -0.77 -9.45
CA GLU A 214 1.81 -0.09 -9.61
C GLU A 214 0.72 -0.68 -8.70
N VAL A 215 0.67 -2.02 -8.55
CA VAL A 215 -0.24 -2.69 -7.60
C VAL A 215 0.04 -2.19 -6.18
N ASN A 216 1.30 -2.20 -5.76
CA ASN A 216 1.67 -1.76 -4.41
C ASN A 216 1.29 -0.29 -4.14
N GLU A 217 1.53 0.60 -5.10
CA GLU A 217 1.15 2.01 -4.95
C GLU A 217 -0.37 2.20 -4.90
N THR A 218 -1.11 1.42 -5.70
CA THR A 218 -2.58 1.41 -5.70
C THR A 218 -3.13 0.91 -4.37
N LEU A 219 -2.54 -0.13 -3.78
CA LEU A 219 -2.90 -0.63 -2.45
C LEU A 219 -2.72 0.44 -1.38
N HIS A 220 -1.62 1.20 -1.41
CA HIS A 220 -1.41 2.31 -0.47
C HIS A 220 -2.45 3.43 -0.63
N ILE A 221 -2.84 3.76 -1.87
CA ILE A 221 -3.92 4.73 -2.12
C ILE A 221 -5.23 4.23 -1.53
N ILE A 222 -5.58 2.96 -1.74
CA ILE A 222 -6.78 2.34 -1.18
C ILE A 222 -6.74 2.34 0.35
N LEU A 223 -5.61 1.99 0.97
CA LEU A 223 -5.42 2.01 2.42
C LEU A 223 -5.69 3.41 3.00
N LEU A 224 -5.16 4.46 2.37
CA LEU A 224 -5.42 5.85 2.79
C LEU A 224 -6.90 6.21 2.65
N ILE A 225 -7.54 5.84 1.54
CA ILE A 225 -8.98 6.09 1.34
C ILE A 225 -9.82 5.41 2.43
N ILE A 226 -9.54 4.14 2.73
CA ILE A 226 -10.24 3.37 3.78
C ILE A 226 -9.99 4.00 5.15
N HIS A 227 -8.77 4.49 5.41
CA HIS A 227 -8.48 5.15 6.68
C HIS A 227 -9.35 6.40 6.91
N TYR A 228 -9.62 7.19 5.87
CA TYR A 228 -10.37 8.44 5.99
C TYR A 228 -11.90 8.29 5.86
N ASP A 229 -12.38 7.41 4.98
CA ASP A 229 -13.82 7.31 4.64
C ASP A 229 -14.42 5.92 4.92
N GLY A 230 -13.62 4.99 5.44
CA GLY A 230 -14.05 3.60 5.64
C GLY A 230 -14.32 2.86 4.34
N ILE A 231 -15.01 1.72 4.45
CA ILE A 231 -15.34 0.83 3.34
C ILE A 231 -16.69 0.13 3.56
N GLY A 232 -17.49 -0.01 2.50
CA GLY A 232 -18.73 -0.78 2.55
C GLY A 232 -18.50 -2.30 2.56
N VAL A 233 -19.50 -3.07 3.00
CA VAL A 233 -19.44 -4.55 3.05
C VAL A 233 -19.10 -5.15 1.69
N GLU A 234 -19.80 -4.73 0.63
CA GLU A 234 -19.59 -5.26 -0.72
C GLU A 234 -18.21 -4.92 -1.29
N GLU A 235 -17.76 -3.68 -1.07
CA GLU A 235 -16.44 -3.21 -1.52
C GLU A 235 -15.32 -3.96 -0.80
N PHE A 236 -15.45 -4.18 0.51
CA PHE A 236 -14.47 -4.93 1.29
C PHE A 236 -14.46 -6.41 0.89
N ALA A 237 -15.64 -7.01 0.69
CA ALA A 237 -15.73 -8.39 0.23
C ALA A 237 -15.12 -8.59 -1.15
N ARG A 238 -15.29 -7.61 -2.05
CA ARG A 238 -14.68 -7.57 -3.38
C ARG A 238 -13.14 -7.52 -3.30
N LEU A 239 -12.59 -6.62 -2.47
CA LEU A 239 -11.15 -6.54 -2.23
C LEU A 239 -10.58 -7.84 -1.65
N PHE A 240 -11.23 -8.39 -0.62
CA PHE A 240 -10.76 -9.62 0.01
C PHE A 240 -10.73 -10.80 -0.95
N LYS A 241 -11.78 -10.97 -1.77
CA LYS A 241 -11.81 -12.01 -2.81
C LYS A 241 -10.72 -11.82 -3.86
N LEU A 242 -10.44 -10.56 -4.23
CA LEU A 242 -9.31 -10.24 -5.11
C LEU A 242 -7.97 -10.65 -4.48
N PHE A 243 -7.70 -10.28 -3.23
CA PHE A 243 -6.47 -10.64 -2.50
C PHE A 243 -6.30 -12.16 -2.41
N LYS A 244 -7.37 -12.88 -2.04
CA LYS A 244 -7.37 -14.34 -1.99
C LYS A 244 -7.10 -14.95 -3.36
N GLY A 245 -7.75 -14.48 -4.43
CA GLY A 245 -7.51 -14.92 -5.80
C GLY A 245 -6.09 -14.61 -6.29
N HIS A 246 -5.52 -13.50 -5.83
CA HIS A 246 -4.15 -13.09 -6.03
C HIS A 246 -3.14 -13.82 -5.11
N SER A 247 -3.60 -14.77 -4.28
CA SER A 247 -2.79 -15.47 -3.27
C SER A 247 -1.97 -14.51 -2.40
N PHE A 248 -2.56 -13.38 -2.02
CA PHE A 248 -1.92 -12.30 -1.29
C PHE A 248 -0.62 -11.79 -1.93
N GLY A 249 -0.55 -11.74 -3.26
CA GLY A 249 0.62 -11.34 -4.02
C GLY A 249 1.70 -12.42 -4.17
N ARG A 250 1.56 -13.61 -3.56
CA ARG A 250 2.59 -14.66 -3.58
C ARG A 250 2.83 -15.26 -4.96
N VAL A 251 1.79 -15.38 -5.78
CA VAL A 251 1.87 -16.02 -7.10
C VAL A 251 2.09 -14.93 -8.15
N GLN A 252 3.34 -14.79 -8.60
CA GLN A 252 3.70 -13.84 -9.64
C GLN A 252 4.25 -14.55 -10.87
N GLN A 253 3.81 -14.10 -12.04
CA GLN A 253 4.32 -14.58 -13.31
C GLN A 253 5.69 -13.94 -13.58
N TYR A 254 6.61 -14.70 -14.16
CA TYR A 254 7.92 -14.22 -14.66
C TYR A 254 8.91 -13.70 -13.61
N LEU A 255 8.53 -13.54 -12.35
CA LEU A 255 9.44 -13.19 -11.26
C LEU A 255 10.12 -14.43 -10.67
N ASN A 256 11.36 -14.24 -10.25
CA ASN A 256 12.17 -15.26 -9.59
C ASN A 256 12.24 -14.99 -8.08
N ASN A 257 11.64 -15.85 -7.25
CA ASN A 257 11.66 -15.71 -5.80
C ASN A 257 13.05 -15.87 -5.16
N GLY A 258 14.02 -16.45 -5.88
CA GLY A 258 15.42 -16.47 -5.45
C GLY A 258 16.15 -15.14 -5.62
N ASN A 259 15.57 -14.18 -6.34
CA ASN A 259 16.07 -12.81 -6.42
C ASN A 259 15.49 -11.98 -5.27
N GLU A 260 16.37 -11.32 -4.51
CA GLU A 260 15.98 -10.55 -3.32
C GLU A 260 15.03 -9.39 -3.65
N ALA A 261 15.27 -8.67 -4.74
CA ALA A 261 14.41 -7.55 -5.16
C ALA A 261 13.00 -8.04 -5.56
N HIS A 262 12.90 -9.19 -6.23
CA HIS A 262 11.59 -9.78 -6.56
C HIS A 262 10.87 -10.28 -5.30
N SER A 263 11.59 -10.93 -4.38
CA SER A 263 11.06 -11.38 -3.10
C SER A 263 10.56 -10.20 -2.26
N ASP A 264 11.31 -9.09 -2.23
CA ASP A 264 10.90 -7.83 -1.61
C ASP A 264 9.61 -7.28 -2.24
N MET A 265 9.50 -7.24 -3.58
CA MET A 265 8.26 -6.80 -4.25
C MET A 265 7.04 -7.64 -3.85
N VAL A 266 7.21 -8.96 -3.74
CA VAL A 266 6.13 -9.85 -3.26
C VAL A 266 5.74 -9.50 -1.83
N LYS A 267 6.72 -9.39 -0.92
CA LYS A 267 6.48 -9.00 0.49
C LYS A 267 5.76 -7.67 0.61
N ARG A 268 6.14 -6.66 -0.18
CA ARG A 268 5.49 -5.33 -0.19
C ARG A 268 4.00 -5.45 -0.48
N ILE A 269 3.63 -6.24 -1.49
CA ILE A 269 2.22 -6.46 -1.84
C ILE A 269 1.52 -7.25 -0.74
N THR A 270 2.07 -8.39 -0.30
CA THR A 270 1.46 -9.22 0.74
C THR A 270 1.18 -8.41 2.00
N PHE A 271 2.17 -7.65 2.48
CA PHE A 271 2.00 -6.80 3.66
C PHE A 271 1.00 -5.66 3.42
N SER A 272 0.95 -5.08 2.21
CA SER A 272 -0.01 -4.01 1.90
C SER A 272 -1.45 -4.52 1.81
N GLU A 273 -1.69 -5.71 1.26
CA GLU A 273 -3.01 -6.34 1.26
C GLU A 273 -3.46 -6.69 2.69
N LEU A 274 -2.54 -7.20 3.53
CA LEU A 274 -2.79 -7.43 4.96
C LEU A 274 -3.09 -6.13 5.72
N ALA A 275 -2.36 -5.06 5.44
CA ALA A 275 -2.57 -3.75 6.07
C ALA A 275 -3.98 -3.21 5.80
N ILE A 276 -4.47 -3.38 4.56
CA ILE A 276 -5.85 -3.01 4.20
C ILE A 276 -6.86 -3.80 5.01
N VAL A 277 -6.68 -5.12 5.16
CA VAL A 277 -7.58 -5.97 5.96
C VAL A 277 -7.56 -5.54 7.42
N TYR A 278 -6.38 -5.36 8.02
CA TYR A 278 -6.25 -4.92 9.41
C TYR A 278 -6.90 -3.56 9.63
N ARG A 279 -6.68 -2.59 8.73
CA ARG A 279 -7.29 -1.27 8.86
C ARG A 279 -8.80 -1.31 8.69
N ALA A 280 -9.31 -2.09 7.73
CA ALA A 280 -10.75 -2.22 7.49
C ALA A 280 -11.49 -2.85 8.68
N LEU A 281 -10.84 -3.79 9.39
CA LEU A 281 -11.40 -4.49 10.56
C LEU A 281 -11.08 -3.78 11.90
N ASP A 282 -10.32 -2.70 11.88
CA ASP A 282 -10.05 -1.87 13.05
C ASP A 282 -11.17 -0.84 13.26
N LEU A 283 -12.07 -1.19 14.17
CA LEU A 283 -13.23 -0.38 14.57
C LEU A 283 -12.97 0.40 15.87
N SER A 284 -11.72 0.61 16.28
CA SER A 284 -11.40 1.37 17.50
C SER A 284 -11.82 2.84 17.44
N GLU A 285 -11.88 3.42 16.24
CA GLU A 285 -12.20 4.84 16.00
C GLU A 285 -13.66 5.09 15.61
N SER A 286 -14.45 4.03 15.40
CA SER A 286 -15.87 4.12 15.03
C SER A 286 -16.74 3.36 16.02
N ALA A 287 -17.92 3.87 16.34
CA ALA A 287 -18.92 3.08 17.04
C ALA A 287 -19.29 1.91 16.12
N GLY A 288 -18.77 0.72 16.40
CA GLY A 288 -18.90 -0.45 15.53
C GLY A 288 -20.35 -0.67 15.13
N ASP A 289 -20.67 -0.49 13.85
CA ASP A 289 -22.00 -0.77 13.31
C ASP A 289 -22.18 -2.28 13.26
N GLU A 290 -22.94 -2.84 14.22
CA GLU A 290 -23.24 -4.27 14.29
C GLU A 290 -23.79 -4.82 12.97
N ARG A 291 -24.57 -4.01 12.23
CA ARG A 291 -25.11 -4.43 10.91
C ARG A 291 -24.02 -4.57 9.88
N TRP A 292 -23.04 -3.66 9.89
CA TRP A 292 -21.88 -3.74 9.03
C TRP A 292 -21.02 -4.96 9.40
N ILE A 293 -20.77 -5.19 10.69
CA ILE A 293 -19.99 -6.34 11.17
C ILE A 293 -20.65 -7.66 10.75
N ASP A 294 -21.94 -7.83 11.00
CA ASP A 294 -22.70 -9.02 10.60
C ASP A 294 -22.69 -9.20 9.07
N GLY A 295 -22.82 -8.11 8.31
CA GLY A 295 -22.71 -8.11 6.85
C GLY A 295 -21.34 -8.59 6.36
N VAL A 296 -20.25 -8.09 6.95
CA VAL A 296 -18.89 -8.53 6.63
C VAL A 296 -18.68 -10.00 6.96
N ILE A 297 -19.14 -10.45 8.13
CA ILE A 297 -19.03 -11.86 8.53
C ILE A 297 -19.79 -12.76 7.54
N LYS A 298 -21.05 -12.44 7.21
CA LYS A 298 -21.83 -13.20 6.22
C LYS A 298 -21.15 -13.25 4.85
N ALA A 299 -20.48 -12.17 4.44
CA ALA A 299 -19.83 -12.10 3.14
C ALA A 299 -18.50 -12.86 3.07
N LEU A 300 -17.76 -12.96 4.19
CA LEU A 300 -16.36 -13.40 4.19
C LEU A 300 -16.04 -14.63 5.04
N ASP A 301 -16.92 -15.09 5.94
CA ASP A 301 -16.61 -16.21 6.84
C ASP A 301 -16.23 -17.48 6.07
N GLY A 302 -16.99 -17.81 5.02
CA GLY A 302 -16.68 -18.95 4.15
C GLY A 302 -15.37 -18.79 3.37
N GLU A 303 -14.95 -17.55 3.07
CA GLU A 303 -13.69 -17.29 2.40
C GLU A 303 -12.50 -17.47 3.35
N ILE A 304 -12.61 -16.97 4.57
CA ILE A 304 -11.53 -16.94 5.57
C ILE A 304 -11.28 -18.31 6.20
N VAL A 305 -12.32 -19.12 6.43
CA VAL A 305 -12.18 -20.49 6.97
C VAL A 305 -11.19 -21.35 6.15
N THR A 306 -11.03 -21.05 4.86
CA THR A 306 -10.10 -21.79 3.98
C THR A 306 -8.64 -21.36 4.10
N LEU A 307 -8.35 -20.28 4.84
CA LEU A 307 -7.01 -19.70 4.94
C LEU A 307 -6.26 -20.25 6.15
N HIS A 308 -5.64 -21.43 6.03
CA HIS A 308 -4.92 -22.04 7.16
C HIS A 308 -3.50 -22.54 6.85
N THR A 309 -3.01 -22.37 5.61
CA THR A 309 -1.79 -23.05 5.16
C THR A 309 -0.53 -22.21 5.22
N PHE A 310 -0.59 -20.91 4.91
CA PHE A 310 0.59 -20.08 4.69
C PHE A 310 0.79 -19.07 5.83
N PRO A 311 2.03 -18.60 6.09
CA PRO A 311 2.33 -17.70 7.21
C PRO A 311 1.49 -16.41 7.22
N GLU A 312 1.24 -15.81 6.04
CA GLU A 312 0.39 -14.63 5.87
C GLU A 312 -1.08 -14.87 6.29
N HIS A 313 -1.51 -16.13 6.40
CA HIS A 313 -2.83 -16.45 6.93
C HIS A 313 -2.90 -16.31 8.46
N GLY A 314 -1.77 -16.38 9.18
CA GLY A 314 -1.74 -16.23 10.62
C GLY A 314 -2.35 -14.89 11.08
N PRO A 315 -1.84 -13.75 10.60
CA PRO A 315 -2.45 -12.45 10.85
C PRO A 315 -3.94 -12.36 10.47
N LEU A 316 -4.34 -12.92 9.32
CA LEU A 316 -5.73 -12.91 8.85
C LEU A 316 -6.66 -13.68 9.79
N LEU A 317 -6.25 -14.87 10.24
CA LEU A 317 -7.02 -15.68 11.17
C LEU A 317 -7.14 -15.03 12.54
N LEU A 318 -6.05 -14.41 13.03
CA LEU A 318 -6.06 -13.67 14.29
C LEU A 318 -7.04 -12.50 14.24
N VAL A 319 -6.90 -11.62 13.25
CA VAL A 319 -7.79 -10.45 13.13
C VAL A 319 -9.23 -10.86 12.86
N TRP A 320 -9.47 -11.98 12.17
CA TRP A 320 -10.82 -12.48 11.94
C TRP A 320 -11.47 -13.04 13.22
N MET A 321 -10.73 -13.78 14.04
CA MET A 321 -11.19 -14.21 15.36
C MET A 321 -11.60 -13.00 16.20
N LEU A 322 -10.71 -12.03 16.32
CA LEU A 322 -10.94 -10.80 17.06
C LEU A 322 -12.17 -10.05 16.50
N PHE A 323 -12.27 -9.90 15.20
CA PHE A 323 -13.40 -9.22 14.57
C PHE A 323 -14.75 -9.88 14.91
N ASN A 324 -14.81 -11.22 14.93
CA ASN A 324 -16.02 -11.95 15.33
C ASN A 324 -16.40 -11.73 16.80
N PHE A 325 -15.42 -11.58 17.69
CA PHE A 325 -15.64 -11.30 19.11
C PHE A 325 -16.03 -9.85 19.42
N ARG A 326 -16.15 -8.98 18.42
CA ARG A 326 -16.79 -7.67 18.59
C ARG A 326 -18.31 -7.76 18.74
N LEU A 327 -18.93 -8.87 18.32
CA LEU A 327 -20.35 -9.12 18.54
C LEU A 327 -20.55 -9.96 19.80
N GLN A 328 -21.24 -9.40 20.80
CA GLN A 328 -21.42 -10.04 22.10
C GLN A 328 -22.15 -11.39 21.99
N ASN A 329 -23.15 -11.49 21.12
CA ASN A 329 -23.86 -12.74 20.86
C ASN A 329 -22.97 -13.89 20.35
N ARG A 330 -21.78 -13.60 19.81
CA ARG A 330 -20.81 -14.62 19.38
C ARG A 330 -19.86 -15.03 20.50
N LEU A 331 -19.65 -14.17 21.48
CA LEU A 331 -18.92 -14.51 22.70
C LEU A 331 -19.76 -15.38 23.63
N ASP A 332 -21.06 -15.10 23.71
CA ASP A 332 -22.01 -15.81 24.58
C ASP A 332 -22.43 -17.18 24.03
N ASP A 333 -22.17 -17.47 22.74
CA ASP A 333 -22.41 -18.77 22.10
C ASP A 333 -21.15 -19.64 22.18
N ASP A 334 -21.18 -20.66 23.03
CA ASP A 334 -20.04 -21.54 23.30
C ASP A 334 -19.50 -22.24 22.04
N ASP A 335 -20.39 -22.66 21.12
CA ASP A 335 -19.99 -23.38 19.90
C ASP A 335 -19.30 -22.43 18.92
N LEU A 336 -19.85 -21.22 18.73
CA LEU A 336 -19.24 -20.19 17.89
C LEU A 336 -17.93 -19.69 18.50
N SER A 337 -17.92 -19.44 19.81
CA SER A 337 -16.74 -18.99 20.54
C SER A 337 -15.60 -20.00 20.41
N SER A 338 -15.89 -21.29 20.62
CA SER A 338 -14.93 -22.38 20.43
C SER A 338 -14.40 -22.44 18.99
N ARG A 339 -15.29 -22.33 18.00
CA ARG A 339 -14.91 -22.31 16.57
C ARG A 339 -13.94 -21.16 16.26
N TYR A 340 -14.23 -19.94 16.70
CA TYR A 340 -13.37 -18.79 16.39
C TYR A 340 -12.06 -18.81 17.19
N ARG A 341 -12.04 -19.35 18.41
CA ARG A 341 -10.78 -19.58 19.16
C ARG A 341 -9.81 -20.51 18.43
N GLN A 342 -10.30 -21.48 17.63
CA GLN A 342 -9.44 -22.32 16.81
C GLN A 342 -8.65 -21.53 15.77
N PHE A 343 -9.18 -20.39 15.28
CA PHE A 343 -8.44 -19.51 14.39
C PHE A 343 -7.27 -18.83 15.11
N GLY A 344 -7.45 -18.41 16.37
CA GLY A 344 -6.35 -17.91 17.20
C GLY A 344 -5.26 -18.96 17.41
N SER A 345 -5.65 -20.19 17.76
CA SER A 345 -4.71 -21.31 17.91
C SER A 345 -3.93 -21.58 16.60
N ARG A 346 -4.63 -21.59 15.47
CA ARG A 346 -3.99 -21.78 14.16
C ARG A 346 -3.09 -20.60 13.77
N ALA A 347 -3.47 -19.37 14.11
CA ALA A 347 -2.65 -18.19 13.87
C ALA A 347 -1.32 -18.25 14.62
N ILE A 348 -1.34 -18.69 15.89
CA ILE A 348 -0.12 -18.91 16.68
C ILE A 348 0.77 -19.98 16.03
N GLN A 349 0.20 -21.10 15.57
CA GLN A 349 0.97 -22.14 14.87
C GLN A 349 1.60 -21.65 13.56
N LEU A 350 1.02 -20.63 12.93
CA LEU A 350 1.55 -19.99 11.71
C LEU A 350 2.56 -18.87 12.00
N GLY A 351 2.90 -18.61 13.27
CA GLY A 351 3.86 -17.58 13.66
C GLY A 351 3.33 -16.16 13.48
N VAL A 352 2.11 -15.89 13.94
CA VAL A 352 1.43 -14.61 13.71
C VAL A 352 2.22 -13.41 14.23
N PHE A 353 2.85 -13.50 15.40
CA PHE A 353 3.58 -12.37 15.98
C PHE A 353 4.93 -12.14 15.30
N GLU A 354 5.62 -13.21 14.91
CA GLU A 354 6.82 -13.15 14.05
C GLU A 354 6.49 -12.48 12.72
N TYR A 355 5.36 -12.84 12.11
CA TYR A 355 4.94 -12.31 10.83
C TYR A 355 4.55 -10.83 10.93
N LEU A 356 3.78 -10.45 11.95
CA LEU A 356 3.41 -9.05 12.21
C LEU A 356 4.64 -8.20 12.52
N LEU A 357 5.60 -8.71 13.29
CA LEU A 357 6.88 -8.05 13.55
C LEU A 357 7.65 -7.81 12.25
N ALA A 358 7.80 -8.83 11.42
CA ALA A 358 8.46 -8.71 10.12
C ALA A 358 7.77 -7.68 9.21
N MET A 359 6.44 -7.61 9.27
CA MET A 359 5.65 -6.63 8.52
C MET A 359 5.91 -5.19 8.97
N VAL A 360 5.92 -4.91 10.28
CA VAL A 360 6.16 -3.54 10.79
C VAL A 360 7.63 -3.13 10.68
N GLN A 361 8.58 -4.07 10.69
CA GLN A 361 9.99 -3.78 10.48
C GLN A 361 10.36 -3.58 9.01
N HIS A 362 9.50 -4.03 8.09
CA HIS A 362 9.72 -3.89 6.66
C HIS A 362 9.78 -2.42 6.24
N SER A 363 10.63 -2.10 5.25
CA SER A 363 10.77 -0.74 4.70
C SER A 363 9.47 -0.12 4.16
N THR A 364 8.41 -0.90 3.98
CA THR A 364 7.07 -0.41 3.60
C THR A 364 6.36 0.30 4.77
N PHE A 365 6.60 -0.15 6.00
CA PHE A 365 5.89 0.27 7.20
C PHE A 365 6.84 0.67 8.34
N ASN A 366 8.06 1.07 7.98
CA ASN A 366 9.10 1.52 8.91
C ASN A 366 9.63 2.92 8.53
N ASP A 367 8.69 3.82 8.20
CA ASP A 367 8.96 5.22 7.91
C ASP A 367 7.98 6.15 8.66
N HIS A 368 7.99 7.45 8.34
CA HIS A 368 7.06 8.42 8.93
C HIS A 368 5.84 8.70 8.03
N SER A 369 5.47 7.81 7.11
CA SER A 369 4.30 7.98 6.26
C SER A 369 2.99 7.76 7.04
N ILE A 370 1.87 8.28 6.52
CA ILE A 370 0.54 7.94 7.06
C ILE A 370 0.26 6.45 6.89
N VAL A 371 0.67 5.88 5.76
CA VAL A 371 0.54 4.43 5.48
C VAL A 371 1.16 3.59 6.59
N CYS A 372 2.38 3.93 7.01
CA CYS A 372 3.04 3.31 8.16
C CYS A 372 2.23 3.48 9.46
N ARG A 373 1.90 4.72 9.82
CA ARG A 373 1.20 5.02 11.09
C ARG A 373 -0.13 4.30 11.21
N VAL A 374 -0.93 4.31 10.14
CA VAL A 374 -2.26 3.69 10.11
C VAL A 374 -2.15 2.18 10.28
N THR A 375 -1.20 1.53 9.58
CA THR A 375 -0.99 0.09 9.69
C THR A 375 -0.53 -0.31 11.10
N ARG A 376 0.47 0.38 11.65
CA ARG A 376 0.99 0.09 13.00
C ARG A 376 -0.08 0.32 14.06
N LYS A 377 -0.86 1.41 13.93
CA LYS A 377 -1.98 1.71 14.83
C LYS A 377 -3.04 0.62 14.78
N ALA A 378 -3.42 0.15 13.59
CA ALA A 378 -4.37 -0.95 13.45
C ALA A 378 -3.87 -2.23 14.14
N ILE A 379 -2.60 -2.60 13.97
CA ILE A 379 -2.02 -3.78 14.64
C ILE A 379 -2.02 -3.59 16.17
N PHE A 380 -1.61 -2.42 16.66
CA PHE A 380 -1.61 -2.09 18.09
C PHE A 380 -3.01 -2.18 18.71
N ASN A 381 -4.04 -1.68 18.01
CA ASN A 381 -5.43 -1.75 18.45
C ASN A 381 -5.94 -3.18 18.54
N GLN A 382 -5.59 -4.03 17.56
CA GLN A 382 -5.95 -5.45 17.61
C GLN A 382 -5.20 -6.19 18.72
N LEU A 383 -3.94 -5.82 19.00
CA LEU A 383 -3.19 -6.38 20.13
C LEU A 383 -3.83 -5.99 21.46
N GLY A 384 -4.26 -4.73 21.62
CA GLY A 384 -5.05 -4.31 22.79
C GLY A 384 -6.33 -5.13 22.94
N PHE A 385 -7.09 -5.31 21.85
CA PHE A 385 -8.32 -6.11 21.91
C PHE A 385 -8.06 -7.60 22.21
N LEU A 386 -6.95 -8.17 21.72
CA LEU A 386 -6.49 -9.51 22.08
C LEU A 386 -6.23 -9.61 23.59
N CYS A 387 -5.51 -8.64 24.16
CA CYS A 387 -5.18 -8.64 25.59
C CYS A 387 -6.44 -8.51 26.45
N GLN A 388 -7.38 -7.65 26.05
CA GLN A 388 -8.66 -7.50 26.72
C GLN A 388 -9.44 -8.82 26.85
N LEU A 389 -9.37 -9.67 25.82
CA LEU A 389 -10.14 -10.92 25.77
C LEU A 389 -9.41 -12.11 26.41
N PHE A 390 -8.07 -12.12 26.40
CA PHE A 390 -7.30 -13.35 26.65
C PHE A 390 -6.12 -13.20 27.62
N ASP A 391 -5.80 -12.01 28.13
CA ASP A 391 -4.60 -11.78 28.94
C ASP A 391 -4.87 -11.52 30.42
N SER A 392 -6.02 -11.95 30.93
CA SER A 392 -6.35 -11.80 32.36
C SER A 392 -5.40 -12.57 33.31
N ASP A 393 -4.69 -13.57 32.79
CA ASP A 393 -3.74 -14.42 33.52
C ASP A 393 -2.30 -14.35 32.95
N GLY A 394 -2.00 -13.38 32.08
CA GLY A 394 -0.71 -13.26 31.42
C GLY A 394 -0.45 -14.30 30.32
N SER A 395 -1.47 -15.01 29.84
CA SER A 395 -1.31 -16.01 28.77
C SER A 395 -0.79 -15.44 27.45
N VAL A 396 -1.19 -14.23 27.06
CA VAL A 396 -0.76 -13.62 25.78
C VAL A 396 0.72 -13.27 25.85
N ALA A 397 1.20 -12.84 27.02
CA ALA A 397 2.60 -12.53 27.31
C ALA A 397 3.56 -13.72 27.11
N GLN A 398 3.06 -14.96 27.11
CA GLN A 398 3.88 -16.16 26.92
C GLN A 398 4.20 -16.46 25.45
N HIS A 399 3.54 -15.77 24.51
CA HIS A 399 3.75 -16.04 23.09
C HIS A 399 5.05 -15.42 22.56
N ALA A 400 5.75 -16.18 21.73
CA ALA A 400 7.00 -15.73 21.12
C ALA A 400 6.78 -14.43 20.31
N LYS A 401 7.78 -13.53 20.37
CA LYS A 401 7.81 -12.24 19.67
C LYS A 401 6.72 -11.23 20.05
N ILE A 402 5.90 -11.50 21.06
CA ILE A 402 4.88 -10.54 21.51
C ILE A 402 5.49 -9.23 22.02
N TYR A 403 6.57 -9.33 22.82
CA TYR A 403 7.28 -8.15 23.34
C TYR A 403 8.11 -7.45 22.29
N ASP A 404 8.75 -8.19 21.37
CA ASP A 404 9.42 -7.61 20.21
C ASP A 404 8.44 -6.77 19.37
N LEU A 405 7.25 -7.31 19.09
CA LEU A 405 6.20 -6.62 18.34
C LEU A 405 5.70 -5.39 19.09
N LEU A 406 5.40 -5.51 20.39
CA LEU A 406 4.93 -4.39 21.20
C LEU A 406 6.00 -3.28 21.27
N SER A 407 7.26 -3.64 21.52
CA SER A 407 8.38 -2.70 21.53
C SER A 407 8.51 -1.98 20.20
N GLU A 408 8.48 -2.72 19.08
CA GLU A 408 8.52 -2.14 17.73
C GLU A 408 7.36 -1.16 17.51
N LEU A 409 6.11 -1.51 17.86
CA LEU A 409 4.96 -0.61 17.75
C LEU A 409 5.12 0.66 18.60
N LEU A 410 5.67 0.56 19.80
CA LEU A 410 5.89 1.67 20.73
C LEU A 410 7.03 2.62 20.29
N HIS A 411 7.84 2.28 19.29
CA HIS A 411 8.73 3.27 18.66
C HIS A 411 7.94 4.33 17.87
N SER A 412 6.64 4.11 17.60
CA SER A 412 5.79 5.10 16.94
C SER A 412 5.34 6.16 17.95
N PRO A 413 5.71 7.45 17.77
CA PRO A 413 5.43 8.49 18.78
C PRO A 413 3.95 8.63 19.14
N SER A 414 3.05 8.48 18.16
CA SER A 414 1.60 8.55 18.40
C SER A 414 1.08 7.38 19.24
N ILE A 415 1.58 6.17 19.00
CA ILE A 415 1.18 4.97 19.76
C ILE A 415 1.76 5.05 21.18
N ALA A 416 3.03 5.42 21.31
CA ALA A 416 3.68 5.59 22.60
C ALA A 416 2.98 6.66 23.46
N ALA A 417 2.57 7.78 22.85
CA ALA A 417 1.83 8.82 23.55
C ALA A 417 0.48 8.33 24.08
N GLU A 418 -0.24 7.55 23.30
CA GLU A 418 -1.49 6.93 23.74
C GLU A 418 -1.28 5.90 24.84
N PHE A 419 -0.28 5.03 24.68
CA PHE A 419 0.09 4.02 25.66
C PHE A 419 0.41 4.64 27.04
N CYS A 420 1.25 5.69 27.07
CA CYS A 420 1.59 6.37 28.32
C CYS A 420 0.41 7.14 28.93
N LYS A 421 -0.52 7.65 28.11
CA LYS A 421 -1.64 8.47 28.59
C LYS A 421 -2.81 7.64 29.15
N ASN A 422 -3.09 6.48 28.56
CA ASN A 422 -4.23 5.66 28.92
C ASN A 422 -3.79 4.46 29.77
N GLU A 423 -3.96 4.56 31.09
CA GLU A 423 -3.59 3.49 32.03
C GLU A 423 -4.51 2.27 31.95
N ASP A 424 -5.73 2.45 31.45
CA ASP A 424 -6.69 1.38 31.26
C ASP A 424 -6.58 0.70 29.88
N ASN A 425 -5.55 1.05 29.09
CA ASN A 425 -5.37 0.41 27.78
C ASN A 425 -5.04 -1.07 27.98
N PRO A 426 -5.84 -2.02 27.45
CA PRO A 426 -5.65 -3.44 27.72
C PRO A 426 -4.29 -3.99 27.30
N VAL A 427 -3.59 -3.36 26.35
CA VAL A 427 -2.23 -3.77 25.95
C VAL A 427 -1.20 -3.59 27.08
N ARG A 428 -1.54 -2.82 28.12
CA ARG A 428 -0.69 -2.65 29.30
C ARG A 428 -0.55 -3.93 30.11
N SER A 429 -1.47 -4.89 30.03
CA SER A 429 -1.31 -6.18 30.71
C SER A 429 0.03 -6.85 30.33
N LEU A 430 0.45 -6.73 29.07
CA LEU A 430 1.76 -7.19 28.61
C LEU A 430 2.90 -6.45 29.31
N PHE A 431 2.80 -5.13 29.43
CA PHE A 431 3.80 -4.32 30.10
C PHE A 431 3.86 -4.60 31.61
N ASP A 432 2.71 -4.74 32.25
CA ASP A 432 2.59 -5.07 33.66
C ASP A 432 3.21 -6.44 33.93
N THR A 433 3.00 -7.42 33.05
CA THR A 433 3.68 -8.71 33.10
C THR A 433 5.21 -8.56 33.03
N THR A 434 5.74 -7.61 32.24
CA THR A 434 7.20 -7.35 32.23
C THR A 434 7.70 -6.72 33.54
N LEU A 435 6.90 -5.87 34.19
CA LEU A 435 7.24 -5.29 35.49
C LEU A 435 7.23 -6.35 36.59
N GLU A 436 6.22 -7.21 36.60
CA GLU A 436 6.09 -8.30 37.56
C GLU A 436 7.22 -9.32 37.46
N ASN A 437 7.80 -9.52 36.28
CA ASN A 437 8.90 -10.48 36.09
C ASN A 437 10.30 -9.85 36.22
N PHE A 438 10.41 -8.54 36.43
CA PHE A 438 11.69 -7.85 36.53
C PHE A 438 12.30 -7.95 37.93
N PRO A 439 13.63 -8.16 38.09
CA PRO A 439 14.65 -8.35 37.05
C PRO A 439 14.90 -9.80 36.59
N VAL A 440 14.13 -10.79 37.04
CA VAL A 440 14.33 -12.20 36.63
C VAL A 440 14.31 -12.34 35.10
N ASP A 441 13.34 -11.72 34.43
CA ASP A 441 13.34 -11.53 33.00
C ASP A 441 13.57 -10.06 32.64
N PHE A 442 14.84 -9.71 32.47
CA PHE A 442 15.27 -8.33 32.22
C PHE A 442 14.88 -7.82 30.83
N THR A 443 14.95 -8.69 29.81
CA THR A 443 14.94 -8.28 28.40
C THR A 443 13.64 -7.61 27.97
N PRO A 444 12.44 -8.14 28.25
CA PRO A 444 11.17 -7.54 27.81
C PRO A 444 10.96 -6.12 28.33
N LEU A 445 11.18 -5.88 29.63
CA LEU A 445 11.02 -4.55 30.21
C LEU A 445 12.03 -3.58 29.60
N ALA A 446 13.29 -3.99 29.45
CA ALA A 446 14.33 -3.15 28.85
C ALA A 446 14.01 -2.75 27.40
N MET A 447 13.47 -3.68 26.60
CA MET A 447 13.06 -3.42 25.21
C MET A 447 11.90 -2.43 25.11
N ILE A 448 10.88 -2.58 25.96
CA ILE A 448 9.73 -1.66 25.98
C ILE A 448 10.15 -0.29 26.50
N ALA A 449 10.95 -0.26 27.57
CA ALA A 449 11.47 0.96 28.15
C ALA A 449 12.31 1.76 27.14
N HIS A 450 13.17 1.09 26.38
CA HIS A 450 13.97 1.71 25.33
C HIS A 450 13.10 2.28 24.20
N ALA A 451 12.09 1.54 23.76
CA ALA A 451 11.16 2.00 22.72
C ALA A 451 10.41 3.27 23.15
N LEU A 452 9.84 3.27 24.36
CA LEU A 452 9.14 4.43 24.93
C LEU A 452 10.09 5.61 25.12
N ALA A 453 11.29 5.38 25.66
CA ALA A 453 12.28 6.44 25.87
C ALA A 453 12.72 7.13 24.57
N SER A 454 12.72 6.38 23.46
CA SER A 454 13.12 6.86 22.14
C SER A 454 11.98 7.52 21.37
N ALA A 455 10.72 7.26 21.75
CA ALA A 455 9.54 7.75 21.03
C ALA A 455 9.25 9.24 21.26
N GLY A 456 9.72 9.84 22.37
CA GLY A 456 9.54 11.26 22.65
C GLY A 456 9.86 11.66 24.09
N THR A 457 10.03 12.96 24.34
CA THR A 457 10.44 13.50 25.64
C THR A 457 9.47 13.16 26.78
N ASN A 458 8.16 13.18 26.51
CA ASN A 458 7.16 12.85 27.54
C ASN A 458 7.17 11.37 27.89
N GLN A 459 7.35 10.50 26.90
CA GLN A 459 7.43 9.05 27.08
C GLN A 459 8.74 8.66 27.80
N ASN A 460 9.84 9.37 27.49
CA ASN A 460 11.09 9.26 28.22
C ASN A 460 10.94 9.62 29.70
N LYS A 461 10.28 10.74 30.00
CA LYS A 461 9.98 11.12 31.38
C LYS A 461 9.11 10.06 32.08
N TYR A 462 8.06 9.58 31.41
CA TYR A 462 7.19 8.52 31.95
C TYR A 462 7.99 7.28 32.36
N ILE A 463 8.86 6.77 31.49
CA ILE A 463 9.64 5.57 31.81
C ILE A 463 10.75 5.84 32.84
N HIS A 464 11.35 7.03 32.83
CA HIS A 464 12.30 7.45 33.86
C HIS A 464 11.67 7.45 35.25
N ASP A 465 10.52 8.12 35.39
CA ASP A 465 9.79 8.23 36.65
C ASP A 465 9.35 6.84 37.17
N LEU A 466 8.95 5.93 36.26
CA LEU A 466 8.60 4.55 36.59
C LEU A 466 9.81 3.73 37.04
N LEU A 467 10.95 3.81 36.34
CA LEU A 467 12.14 3.02 36.67
C LEU A 467 12.81 3.49 37.97
N GLU A 468 12.70 4.77 38.32
CA GLU A 468 13.11 5.27 39.64
C GLU A 468 12.22 4.76 40.77
N ASN A 469 10.96 4.41 40.48
CA ASN A 469 9.96 4.04 41.46
C ASN A 469 9.24 2.73 41.06
N LEU A 470 10.02 1.67 40.85
CA LEU A 470 9.47 0.38 40.44
C LEU A 470 8.44 -0.14 41.47
N PRO A 471 7.23 -0.53 41.04
CA PRO A 471 6.17 -0.95 41.95
C PRO A 471 6.40 -2.35 42.53
N VAL A 472 7.13 -3.20 41.80
CA VAL A 472 7.37 -4.61 42.12
C VAL A 472 8.83 -4.95 41.80
N TYR A 473 9.38 -5.90 42.54
CA TYR A 473 10.70 -6.47 42.30
C TYR A 473 10.63 -7.98 42.50
N SER A 474 11.03 -8.74 41.48
CA SER A 474 10.99 -10.21 41.47
C SER A 474 12.39 -10.79 41.56
N GLU A 475 12.57 -11.72 42.50
CA GLU A 475 13.81 -12.45 42.70
C GLU A 475 13.57 -13.95 42.70
N VAL A 476 14.59 -14.71 42.28
CA VAL A 476 14.57 -16.16 42.43
C VAL A 476 14.67 -16.46 43.92
N TYR A 477 13.63 -17.11 44.46
CA TYR A 477 13.61 -17.51 45.86
C TYR A 477 14.82 -18.37 46.19
N ASN A 478 15.65 -17.88 47.12
CA ASN A 478 16.78 -18.63 47.66
C ASN A 478 16.46 -19.06 49.10
N PRO A 479 16.22 -20.37 49.35
CA PRO A 479 15.91 -20.86 50.70
C PRO A 479 17.06 -20.71 51.70
N ASP A 480 18.30 -20.46 51.24
CA ASP A 480 19.48 -20.32 52.11
C ASP A 480 19.72 -18.86 52.58
N HIS A 481 18.95 -17.88 52.10
CA HIS A 481 19.12 -16.46 52.41
C HIS A 481 18.05 -15.84 53.32
N TYR A 482 17.05 -16.62 53.75
CA TYR A 482 15.98 -16.17 54.64
C TYR A 482 15.80 -17.07 55.87
#